data_AF-A0A1M4YU21-F1
#
_entry.id   AF-A0A1M4YU21-F1
#
_cell.length_a   1.000
_cell.length_b   1.000
_cell.length_c   1.000
_cell.angle_alpha   90.00
_cell.angle_beta   90.00
_cell.angle_gamma   90.00
#
_symmetry.space_group_name_H-M   'P 1'
#
loop_
_entity.id
_entity.type
_entity.pdbx_description
1 polymer ?
#
loop_
_entity_poly.entity_id
_entity_poly.type
_entity_poly.pdbx_seq_one_letter_code
_entity_poly.pdbx_strand_id
1 'polypeptide(L)' 'MNSKTLNPVDLKMTEDWEGNNAAFTCPSCSKVFLVSGMIHKKGRACPACGLAIAYVEGGRKSGGSARIEWATSE' A
#
# COMPACT_ATOMS: atom_id res chain seq x y z
N MET A 1 -13.23 -0.90 -9.53
CA MET A 1 -11.88 -0.96 -8.92
C MET A 1 -12.05 -1.24 -7.45
N ASN A 2 -11.22 -2.13 -6.90
CA ASN A 2 -11.21 -2.44 -5.48
C ASN A 2 -10.17 -1.59 -4.77
N SER A 3 -10.38 -1.32 -3.48
CA SER A 3 -9.42 -0.60 -2.65
C SER A 3 -9.40 -1.13 -1.22
N LYS A 4 -8.27 -0.94 -0.55
CA LYS A 4 -8.07 -1.24 0.87
C LYS A 4 -7.15 -0.21 1.48
N THR A 5 -7.54 0.29 2.65
CA THR A 5 -6.71 1.14 3.51
C THR A 5 -6.14 0.30 4.65
N LEU A 6 -4.86 0.50 4.97
CA LEU A 6 -4.25 -0.13 6.14
C LEU A 6 -4.78 0.51 7.41
N ASN A 7 -5.12 -0.31 8.41
CA ASN A 7 -5.46 0.20 9.73
C ASN A 7 -4.16 0.48 10.50
N PRO A 8 -3.89 1.72 10.95
CA PRO A 8 -2.66 2.06 11.65
C PRO A 8 -2.51 1.38 13.02
N VAL A 9 -3.54 0.75 13.59
CA VAL A 9 -3.45 0.03 14.88
C VAL A 9 -3.72 -1.47 14.76
N ASP A 10 -4.11 -1.95 13.58
CA ASP A 10 -4.48 -3.35 13.32
C ASP A 10 -3.92 -3.79 11.96
N LEU A 11 -2.59 -3.86 11.89
CA LEU A 11 -1.87 -4.29 10.69
C LEU A 11 -1.86 -5.82 10.62
N LYS A 12 -2.17 -6.38 9.45
CA LYS A 12 -2.09 -7.83 9.25
C LYS A 12 -0.63 -8.30 9.14
N MET A 13 -0.43 -9.61 9.22
CA MET A 13 0.89 -10.26 9.17
C MET A 13 1.78 -9.84 7.98
N THR A 14 1.17 -9.50 6.84
CA THR A 14 1.87 -9.12 5.60
C THR A 14 1.84 -7.61 5.31
N GLU A 15 1.53 -6.82 6.34
CA GLU A 15 1.42 -5.37 6.29
C GLU A 15 2.37 -4.76 7.30
N ASP A 16 2.95 -3.63 6.95
CA ASP A 16 3.74 -2.83 7.88
C ASP A 16 3.54 -1.35 7.55
N TRP A 17 3.64 -0.49 8.55
CA TRP A 17 3.58 0.95 8.35
C TRP A 17 4.38 1.64 9.44
N GLU A 18 5.46 2.31 9.04
CA GLU A 18 6.33 3.09 9.92
C GLU A 18 6.71 4.42 9.26
N GLY A 19 6.49 5.51 9.98
CA GLY A 19 6.59 6.86 9.42
C GLY A 19 5.78 7.00 8.13
N ASN A 20 6.43 7.50 7.07
CA ASN A 20 5.85 7.68 5.73
C ASN A 20 6.08 6.49 4.79
N ASN A 21 6.39 5.31 5.32
CA ASN A 21 6.61 4.10 4.54
C ASN A 21 5.61 3.02 4.96
N ALA A 22 5.00 2.34 3.99
CA ALA A 22 4.14 1.20 4.26
C ALA A 22 4.42 0.03 3.31
N ALA A 23 4.33 -1.19 3.83
CA ALA A 23 4.38 -2.42 3.08
C ALA A 23 2.95 -2.90 2.77
N PHE A 24 2.69 -3.19 1.50
CA PHE A 24 1.42 -3.69 1.02
C PHE A 24 1.59 -5.06 0.40
N THR A 25 0.56 -5.90 0.53
CA THR A 25 0.42 -7.13 -0.25
C THR A 25 -0.43 -6.86 -1.47
N CYS A 26 0.10 -7.10 -2.68
CA CYS A 26 -0.67 -7.01 -3.92
C CYS A 26 -1.79 -8.07 -3.94
N PRO A 27 -3.07 -7.71 -4.04
CA PRO A 27 -4.15 -8.70 -4.02
C PRO A 27 -4.22 -9.57 -5.27
N SER A 28 -3.64 -9.13 -6.41
CA SER A 28 -3.66 -9.86 -7.68
C SER A 28 -2.58 -10.94 -7.79
N CYS A 29 -1.41 -10.75 -7.13
CA CYS A 29 -0.27 -11.67 -7.28
C CYS A 29 0.47 -11.98 -5.96
N SER A 30 -0.07 -11.55 -4.82
CA SER A 30 0.45 -11.78 -3.46
C SER A 30 1.85 -11.21 -3.16
N LYS A 31 2.47 -10.44 -4.07
CA LYS A 31 3.77 -9.82 -3.83
C LYS A 31 3.64 -8.77 -2.73
N VAL A 32 4.47 -8.87 -1.69
CA VAL A 32 4.67 -7.80 -0.70
C VAL A 32 5.66 -6.78 -1.26
N PHE A 33 5.33 -5.49 -1.16
CA PHE A 33 6.17 -4.41 -1.66
C PHE A 33 6.04 -3.12 -0.85
N LEU A 34 7.16 -2.39 -0.71
CA LEU A 34 7.27 -1.15 0.05
C LEU A 34 6.85 0.08 -0.77
N VAL A 35 6.18 1.02 -0.11
CA VAL A 35 5.82 2.33 -0.66
C VAL A 35 6.21 3.42 0.34
N SER A 36 7.13 4.29 -0.06
CA SER A 36 7.40 5.58 0.60
C SER A 36 6.52 6.70 0.04
N GLY A 37 5.87 7.48 0.90
CA GLY A 37 5.13 8.70 0.52
C GLY A 37 6.04 9.85 0.05
N MET A 38 7.34 9.81 0.34
CA MET A 38 8.30 10.82 -0.14
C MET A 38 8.82 10.50 -1.54
N ILE A 39 9.03 9.22 -1.84
CA ILE A 39 9.58 8.76 -3.12
C ILE A 39 8.44 8.52 -4.13
N HIS A 40 7.37 7.85 -3.71
CA HIS A 40 6.27 7.43 -4.58
C HIS A 40 5.06 8.37 -4.44
N LYS A 41 5.26 9.67 -4.65
CA LYS A 41 4.22 10.70 -4.50
C LYS A 41 2.97 10.48 -5.34
N LYS A 42 3.10 9.76 -6.47
CA LYS A 42 1.99 9.40 -7.37
C LYS A 42 1.51 7.96 -7.19
N GLY A 43 1.91 7.32 -6.09
CA GLY A 43 1.74 5.89 -5.85
C GLY A 43 2.83 5.04 -6.52
N ARG A 44 2.87 3.77 -6.14
CA ARG A 44 3.78 2.77 -6.67
C ARG A 44 2.98 1.57 -7.15
N ALA A 45 3.11 1.25 -8.43
CA ALA A 45 2.56 0.02 -9.00
C ALA A 45 3.26 -1.22 -8.42
N CYS A 46 2.53 -2.32 -8.27
CA CYS A 46 3.08 -3.60 -7.86
C CYS A 46 4.24 -3.96 -8.78
N PRO A 47 5.47 -4.17 -8.27
CA PRO A 47 6.64 -4.41 -9.10
C PRO A 47 6.64 -5.78 -9.79
N ALA A 48 5.71 -6.67 -9.43
CA ALA A 48 5.62 -8.01 -10.00
C ALA A 48 4.60 -8.09 -11.16
N CYS A 49 3.40 -7.51 -11.02
CA CYS A 49 2.35 -7.64 -12.04
C CYS A 49 1.80 -6.31 -12.57
N GLY A 50 2.08 -5.17 -11.91
CA GLY A 50 1.53 -3.87 -12.29
C GLY A 50 0.02 -3.68 -12.06
N LEU A 51 -0.71 -4.71 -11.61
CA LEU A 51 -2.19 -4.69 -11.50
C LEU A 51 -2.75 -3.98 -10.25
N ALA A 52 -1.88 -3.65 -9.30
CA ALA A 52 -2.23 -2.90 -8.10
C ALA A 52 -1.34 -1.67 -7.96
N ILE A 53 -1.86 -0.57 -7.41
CA ILE A 53 -1.10 0.65 -7.10
C ILE A 53 -1.35 1.02 -5.64
N ALA A 54 -0.27 1.22 -4.89
CA ALA A 54 -0.34 1.62 -3.49
C ALA A 54 0.20 3.04 -3.25
N TYR A 55 -0.38 3.71 -2.26
CA TYR A 55 -0.19 5.12 -1.93
C TYR A 55 0.04 5.27 -0.43
N VAL A 56 0.91 6.20 -0.04
CA VAL A 56 1.13 6.59 1.35
C VAL A 56 1.20 8.11 1.42
N GLU A 57 0.43 8.71 2.31
CA GLU A 57 0.40 10.15 2.58
C GLU A 57 0.59 10.38 4.07
N GLY A 58 1.60 11.18 4.44
CA GLY A 58 1.89 11.45 5.84
C GLY A 58 2.40 10.23 6.62
N GLY A 59 2.45 10.37 7.95
CA GLY A 59 2.97 9.35 8.86
C GLY A 59 1.87 8.56 9.56
N ARG A 60 2.11 7.28 9.86
CA ARG A 60 1.19 6.41 10.64
C ARG A 60 0.66 7.07 11.92
N LYS A 61 1.54 7.73 12.68
CA LYS A 61 1.23 8.37 13.97
C LYS A 61 0.81 9.83 13.83
N SER A 62 0.69 10.34 12.60
CA SER A 62 0.43 11.76 12.30
C SER A 62 -0.90 11.98 11.57
N GLY A 63 -1.81 10.99 11.60
CA GLY A 63 -3.07 11.03 10.86
C GLY A 63 -2.91 10.79 9.35
N GLY A 64 -1.81 10.17 8.93
CA GLY A 64 -1.59 9.81 7.53
C GLY A 64 -2.54 8.74 7.01
N SER A 65 -2.42 8.43 5.71
CA SER A 65 -3.17 7.37 5.03
C SER A 65 -2.22 6.43 4.28
N ALA A 66 -2.56 5.15 4.22
CA ALA A 66 -1.85 4.13 3.44
C ALA A 66 -2.90 3.23 2.77
N ARG A 67 -3.00 3.27 1.44
CA ARG A 67 -4.04 2.56 0.67
C ARG A 67 -3.48 1.86 -0.56
N ILE A 68 -4.11 0.76 -0.96
CA ILE A 68 -3.84 0.04 -2.20
C ILE A 68 -5.12 -0.10 -3.02
N GLU A 69 -5.00 0.06 -4.33
CA GLU A 69 -6.07 -0.06 -5.33
C GLU A 69 -5.69 -1.11 -6.37
N TRP A 70 -6.65 -1.89 -6.85
CA TRP A 70 -6.40 -2.92 -7.87
C TRP A 70 -7.63 -3.22 -8.71
N ALA A 71 -7.38 -3.72 -9.92
CA ALA A 71 -8.39 -4.36 -10.76
C ALA A 71 -8.51 -5.85 -10.38
N THR A 72 -9.72 -6.39 -10.46
CA THR A 72 -9.93 -7.85 -10.51
C THR A 72 -9.47 -8.34 -11.88
N SER A 73 -8.61 -9.35 -11.89
CA SER A 73 -8.49 -10.25 -13.04
C SER A 73 -9.83 -10.96 -13.18
N GLU A 74 -10.51 -10.83 -14.32
CA GLU A 74 -11.63 -11.72 -14.66
C GLU A 74 -11.16 -13.16 -14.79
#